data_AF-A0A1I1IGL4-F1
#
_entry.id   AF-A0A1I1IGL4-F1
#
_cell.length_a   1.000
_cell.length_b   1.000
_cell.length_c   1.000
_cell.angle_alpha   90.00
_cell.angle_beta   90.00
_cell.angle_gamma   90.00
#
_symmetry.space_group_name_H-M   'P 1'
#
loop_
_entity.id
_entity.type
_entity.pdbx_description
1 polymer ?
#
loop_
_entity_poly.entity_id
_entity_poly.type
_entity_poly.pdbx_seq_one_letter_code
_entity_poly.pdbx_strand_id
1 'polypeptide(L)'
;MVRDDKRDQRKELKQLIGLINLNSNQDKNWEDFRIVFERVHEHFFDSLKKHSDTLTSSDLRLAALIKMNLGSADIATMLGISQNSLRISRYRLRKKLHIQEGESLSSFIQRL
;
A
#
# COMPACT_ATOMS: atom_id res chain seq x y z
N MET A 1 -19.78 19.39 2.61
CA MET A 1 -18.58 19.41 3.48
C MET A 1 -17.72 18.14 3.42
N VAL A 2 -18.25 16.93 3.21
CA VAL A 2 -17.44 15.67 3.24
C VAL A 2 -16.42 15.51 2.08
N ARG A 3 -16.58 16.21 0.95
CA ARG A 3 -15.70 16.06 -0.22
C ARG A 3 -14.34 16.77 -0.08
N ASP A 4 -14.26 17.84 0.70
CA ASP A 4 -13.01 18.59 0.87
C ASP A 4 -12.07 17.88 1.85
N ASP A 5 -12.63 17.29 2.91
CA ASP A 5 -11.87 16.56 3.94
C ASP A 5 -11.08 15.38 3.34
N LYS A 6 -11.69 14.60 2.45
CA LYS A 6 -11.01 13.49 1.75
C LYS A 6 -9.93 13.95 0.76
N ARG A 7 -10.04 15.16 0.21
CA ARG A 7 -9.02 15.72 -0.70
C ARG A 7 -7.81 16.21 0.09
N ASP A 8 -8.05 16.84 1.23
CA ASP A 8 -7.00 17.30 2.13
C ASP A 8 -6.23 16.13 2.74
N GLN A 9 -6.93 15.06 3.16
CA GLN A 9 -6.30 13.82 3.62
C GLN A 9 -5.40 13.16 2.57
N ARG A 10 -5.83 13.15 1.29
CA ARG A 10 -4.99 12.63 0.19
C ARG A 10 -3.74 13.49 -0.04
N LYS A 11 -3.85 14.80 0.17
CA LYS A 11 -2.74 15.74 0.02
C LYS A 11 -1.73 15.56 1.17
N GLU A 12 -2.23 15.43 2.39
CA GLU A 12 -1.44 15.13 3.59
C GLU A 12 -0.71 13.78 3.44
N LEU A 13 -1.38 12.77 2.91
CA LEU A 13 -0.77 11.46 2.65
C LEU A 13 0.33 11.52 1.59
N LYS A 14 0.14 12.31 0.52
CA LYS A 14 1.20 12.58 -0.47
C LYS A 14 2.39 13.34 0.13
N GLN A 15 2.14 14.26 1.05
CA GLN A 15 3.20 15.00 1.75
C GLN A 15 3.97 14.09 2.70
N LEU A 16 3.28 13.23 3.47
CA LEU A 16 3.90 12.19 4.31
C LEU A 16 4.79 11.28 3.46
N ILE A 17 4.28 10.78 2.34
CA ILE A 17 5.06 10.00 1.36
C ILE A 17 6.36 10.72 0.94
N GLY A 18 6.30 12.03 0.68
CA GLY A 18 7.49 12.83 0.37
C GLY A 18 8.49 12.93 1.54
N LEU A 19 8.01 13.04 2.77
CA LEU A 19 8.85 13.09 3.98
C LEU A 19 9.50 11.73 4.31
N ILE A 20 8.81 10.63 4.00
CA ILE A 20 9.33 9.27 4.20
C ILE A 20 10.57 9.03 3.33
N ASN A 21 10.61 9.58 2.11
CA ASN A 21 11.76 9.48 1.21
C ASN A 21 13.01 10.24 1.73
N LEU A 22 12.87 11.14 2.71
CA LEU A 22 13.95 11.98 3.22
C LEU A 22 14.52 11.49 4.57
N ASN A 23 13.86 10.56 5.26
CA ASN A 23 14.21 10.14 6.62
C ASN A 23 14.68 8.68 6.69
N SER A 24 15.80 8.44 7.38
CA SER A 24 16.45 7.11 7.51
C SER A 24 15.68 6.10 8.37
N ASN A 25 14.56 6.48 9.01
CA ASN A 25 13.83 5.63 9.96
C ASN A 25 12.51 5.11 9.37
N GLN A 26 12.61 4.09 8.51
CA GLN A 26 11.50 3.58 7.69
C GLN A 26 10.33 2.98 8.49
N ASP A 27 10.57 2.49 9.71
CA ASP A 27 9.52 1.86 10.52
C ASP A 27 8.60 2.88 11.19
N LYS A 28 9.16 3.97 11.73
CA LYS A 28 8.36 5.09 12.25
C LYS A 28 7.53 5.73 11.14
N ASN A 29 8.18 5.97 10.01
CA ASN A 29 7.57 6.50 8.79
C ASN A 29 6.36 5.67 8.32
N TRP A 30 6.44 4.34 8.46
CA TRP A 30 5.34 3.46 8.12
C TRP A 30 4.18 3.50 9.10
N GLU A 31 4.44 3.61 10.40
CA GLU A 31 3.38 3.70 11.40
C GLU A 31 2.56 4.97 11.20
N ASP A 32 3.23 6.10 10.99
CA ASP A 32 2.58 7.40 10.69
C ASP A 32 1.76 7.31 9.38
N PHE A 33 2.34 6.72 8.33
CA PHE A 33 1.62 6.45 7.09
C PHE A 33 0.38 5.59 7.34
N ARG A 34 0.51 4.52 8.12
CA ARG A 34 -0.56 3.55 8.36
C ARG A 34 -1.74 4.19 9.08
N ILE A 35 -1.48 5.00 10.11
CA ILE A 35 -2.51 5.72 10.86
C ILE A 35 -3.33 6.60 9.91
N VAL A 36 -2.67 7.36 9.02
CA VAL A 36 -3.37 8.21 8.05
C VAL A 36 -4.07 7.37 6.98
N PHE A 37 -3.44 6.30 6.51
CA PHE A 37 -4.01 5.40 5.51
C PHE A 37 -5.29 4.73 6.01
N GLU A 38 -5.31 4.20 7.24
CA GLU A 38 -6.48 3.52 7.81
C GLU A 38 -7.67 4.48 8.01
N ARG A 39 -7.42 5.78 8.24
CA ARG A 39 -8.48 6.81 8.28
C ARG A 39 -9.10 7.09 6.91
N VAL A 40 -8.30 7.00 5.84
CA VAL A 40 -8.78 7.25 4.46
C VAL A 40 -9.39 6.00 3.83
N HIS A 41 -8.85 4.84 4.17
CA HIS A 41 -9.17 3.53 3.63
C HIS A 41 -9.63 2.60 4.76
N GLU A 42 -10.73 2.98 5.40
CA GLU A 42 -11.37 2.18 6.44
C GLU A 42 -11.61 0.75 5.95
N HIS A 43 -11.37 -0.23 6.83
CA HIS A 43 -11.55 -1.67 6.56
C HIS A 43 -10.69 -2.29 5.46
N PHE A 44 -9.74 -1.56 4.87
CA PHE A 44 -8.90 -2.11 3.80
C PHE A 44 -8.09 -3.32 4.26
N PHE A 45 -7.38 -3.20 5.40
CA PHE A 45 -6.58 -4.30 5.92
C PHE A 45 -7.44 -5.47 6.41
N ASP A 46 -8.62 -5.20 6.95
CA ASP A 46 -9.58 -6.24 7.33
C ASP A 46 -10.08 -7.00 6.08
N SER A 47 -10.36 -6.28 5.00
CA SER A 47 -10.75 -6.84 3.71
C SER A 47 -9.63 -7.66 3.09
N LEU A 48 -8.37 -7.23 3.21
CA LEU A 48 -7.22 -8.04 2.78
C LEU A 48 -7.09 -9.33 3.59
N LYS A 49 -7.21 -9.25 4.93
CA LYS A 49 -7.09 -10.42 5.81
C LYS A 49 -8.17 -11.46 5.53
N LYS A 50 -9.40 -11.03 5.22
CA LYS A 50 -10.48 -11.94 4.78
C LYS A 50 -10.12 -12.78 3.54
N HIS A 51 -9.18 -12.32 2.70
CA HIS A 51 -8.71 -13.09 1.54
C HIS A 51 -7.50 -13.97 1.86
N SER A 52 -6.69 -13.61 2.85
CA SER A 52 -5.51 -14.38 3.23
C SER A 52 -5.00 -13.97 4.61
N ASP A 53 -4.99 -14.93 5.54
CA ASP A 53 -4.42 -14.76 6.88
C ASP A 53 -2.88 -14.92 6.91
N THR A 54 -2.26 -15.23 5.76
CA THR A 54 -0.81 -15.51 5.64
C THR A 54 0.03 -14.31 5.16
N LEU A 55 -0.61 -13.14 5.08
CA LEU A 55 0.02 -11.91 4.65
C LEU A 55 0.98 -11.41 5.74
N THR A 56 2.23 -11.17 5.33
CA THR A 56 3.26 -10.59 6.19
C THR A 56 3.09 -9.07 6.27
N SER A 57 3.78 -8.42 7.22
CA SER A 57 3.82 -6.94 7.29
C SER A 57 4.28 -6.30 5.99
N SER A 58 5.24 -6.92 5.27
CA SER A 58 5.71 -6.44 3.97
C SER A 58 4.65 -6.58 2.88
N ASP A 59 3.83 -7.64 2.93
CA ASP A 59 2.71 -7.82 2.00
C ASP A 59 1.62 -6.75 2.22
N LEU A 60 1.31 -6.45 3.48
CA LEU A 60 0.37 -5.40 3.85
C LEU A 60 0.88 -4.01 3.43
N ARG A 61 2.17 -3.73 3.66
CA ARG A 61 2.82 -2.49 3.21
C ARG A 61 2.75 -2.36 1.69
N LEU A 62 3.10 -3.39 0.95
CA LEU A 62 2.99 -3.40 -0.51
C LEU A 62 1.55 -3.16 -0.98
N ALA A 63 0.57 -3.83 -0.40
CA ALA A 63 -0.84 -3.68 -0.75
C ALA A 63 -1.35 -2.25 -0.53
N ALA A 64 -1.00 -1.63 0.61
CA ALA A 64 -1.38 -0.25 0.92
C ALA A 64 -0.76 0.74 -0.09
N LEU A 65 0.52 0.57 -0.43
CA LEU A 65 1.19 1.42 -1.42
C LEU A 65 0.58 1.27 -2.83
N ILE A 66 0.13 0.06 -3.20
CA ILE A 66 -0.64 -0.18 -4.43
C ILE A 66 -2.01 0.49 -4.37
N LYS A 67 -2.70 0.43 -3.22
CA LYS A 67 -4.00 1.08 -3.01
C LYS A 67 -3.90 2.60 -3.19
N MET A 68 -2.77 3.17 -2.77
CA MET A 68 -2.42 4.57 -2.98
C MET A 68 -2.10 4.95 -4.43
N ASN A 69 -2.13 3.99 -5.36
CA ASN A 69 -1.85 4.19 -6.79
C ASN A 69 -0.45 4.78 -7.04
N LEU A 70 0.54 4.34 -6.25
CA LEU A 70 1.93 4.74 -6.43
C LEU A 70 2.60 3.99 -7.58
N GLY A 71 3.58 4.64 -8.20
CA GLY A 71 4.38 4.04 -9.27
C GLY A 71 5.32 2.97 -8.73
N SER A 72 5.67 1.99 -9.56
CA SER A 72 6.58 0.89 -9.17
C SER A 72 7.95 1.39 -8.66
N ALA A 73 8.45 2.50 -9.20
CA ALA A 73 9.70 3.11 -8.75
C ALA A 73 9.58 3.64 -7.31
N ASP A 74 8.52 4.40 -7.01
CA ASP A 74 8.26 4.95 -5.68
C ASP A 74 8.04 3.84 -4.65
N ILE A 75 7.25 2.82 -5.02
CA ILE A 75 7.00 1.65 -4.16
C ILE A 75 8.32 0.93 -3.85
N ALA A 76 9.18 0.74 -4.85
CA ALA A 76 10.48 0.07 -4.65
C ALA A 76 11.36 0.87 -3.67
N THR A 77 11.43 2.19 -3.83
CA THR A 77 12.14 3.10 -2.92
C THR A 77 11.60 3.03 -1.50
N MET A 78 10.28 3.09 -1.33
CA MET A 78 9.65 3.04 0.01
C MET A 78 9.82 1.70 0.72
N LEU A 79 9.90 0.62 -0.05
CA LEU A 79 10.17 -0.71 0.49
C LEU A 79 11.67 -0.98 0.66
N GLY A 80 12.56 -0.09 0.21
CA GLY A 80 14.01 -0.29 0.26
C GLY A 80 14.48 -1.46 -0.61
N ILE A 81 13.79 -1.77 -1.70
CA ILE A 81 14.09 -2.92 -2.57
C ILE A 81 14.28 -2.49 -4.03
N SER A 82 14.87 -3.39 -4.84
CA SER A 82 14.95 -3.17 -6.29
C SER A 82 13.59 -3.31 -6.97
N GLN A 83 13.41 -2.70 -8.15
CA GLN A 83 12.20 -2.91 -8.97
C GLN A 83 11.99 -4.37 -9.37
N ASN A 84 13.08 -5.13 -9.57
CA ASN A 84 12.98 -6.57 -9.83
C ASN A 84 12.43 -7.32 -8.60
N SER A 85 12.93 -7.01 -7.40
CA SER A 85 12.43 -7.56 -6.15
C SER A 85 10.96 -7.18 -5.91
N LEU A 86 10.55 -5.98 -6.31
CA LEU A 86 9.16 -5.56 -6.28
C LEU A 86 8.28 -6.42 -7.20
N ARG A 87 8.72 -6.69 -8.43
CA ARG A 87 7.99 -7.57 -9.36
C ARG A 87 7.74 -8.96 -8.77
N ILE A 88 8.76 -9.55 -8.15
CA ILE A 88 8.63 -10.86 -7.48
C ILE A 88 7.68 -10.76 -6.28
N SER A 89 7.76 -9.69 -5.50
CA SER A 89 6.86 -9.45 -4.35
C SER A 89 5.40 -9.31 -4.79
N ARG A 90 5.12 -8.59 -5.89
CA ARG A 90 3.78 -8.50 -6.50
C ARG A 90 3.27 -9.86 -6.94
N TYR A 91 4.12 -10.68 -7.56
CA TYR A 91 3.76 -12.04 -7.95
C TYR A 91 3.38 -12.90 -6.75
N ARG A 92 4.19 -12.88 -5.68
CA ARG A 92 3.90 -13.61 -4.44
C ARG A 92 2.61 -13.12 -3.78
N LEU A 93 2.43 -11.80 -3.69
CA LEU A 93 1.22 -11.20 -3.11
C LEU A 93 -0.04 -11.64 -3.88
N ARG A 94 0.02 -11.63 -5.22
CA ARG A 94 -1.07 -12.12 -6.08
C ARG A 94 -1.43 -13.58 -5.76
N LYS A 95 -0.42 -14.45 -5.58
CA LYS A 95 -0.64 -15.86 -5.22
C LYS A 95 -1.23 -16.02 -3.82
N LYS A 96 -0.73 -15.26 -2.83
CA LYS A 96 -1.25 -15.28 -1.45
C LYS A 96 -2.70 -14.81 -1.35
N LEU A 97 -3.09 -13.85 -2.19
CA LEU A 97 -4.46 -13.32 -2.28
C LEU A 97 -5.39 -14.17 -3.17
N HIS A 98 -4.91 -15.30 -3.68
CA HIS A 98 -5.69 -16.22 -4.52
C HIS A 98 -6.35 -15.55 -5.74
N ILE A 99 -5.69 -14.53 -6.30
CA ILE A 99 -6.24 -13.76 -7.43
C ILE A 99 -6.24 -14.62 -8.70
N GLN A 100 -7.39 -14.68 -9.37
CA GLN A 100 -7.61 -15.50 -10.56
C GLN A 100 -6.74 -15.07 -11.75
N GLU A 101 -6.45 -15.99 -12.66
CA GLU A 101 -5.76 -15.68 -13.91
C GLU A 101 -6.54 -14.65 -14.75
N GLY A 102 -5.83 -13.75 -15.40
CA GLY A 102 -6.43 -12.60 -16.12
C GLY A 102 -6.72 -11.37 -15.25
N GLU A 103 -6.84 -11.51 -13.92
CA GLU A 103 -7.07 -10.36 -13.06
C GLU A 103 -5.77 -9.63 -12.64
N SER A 104 -5.75 -8.30 -12.80
CA SER A 104 -4.64 -7.47 -12.33
C SER A 104 -4.65 -7.32 -10.80
N LEU A 105 -3.49 -7.55 -10.17
CA LEU A 105 -3.29 -7.27 -8.73
C LEU A 105 -3.70 -5.83 -8.37
N SER A 106 -3.33 -4.87 -9.21
CA SER A 106 -3.67 -3.47 -8.93
C SER A 106 -5.18 -3.26 -8.95
N SER A 107 -5.89 -3.80 -9.95
CA SER A 107 -7.35 -3.69 -10.04
C SER A 107 -8.06 -4.37 -8.87
N PHE A 108 -7.58 -5.56 -8.47
CA PHE A 108 -8.08 -6.27 -7.31
C PHE A 108 -7.96 -5.43 -6.03
N ILE A 109 -6.76 -4.91 -5.75
CA ILE A 109 -6.49 -4.08 -4.57
C ILE A 109 -7.35 -2.80 -4.58
N GLN A 110 -7.62 -2.22 -5.75
CA GLN A 110 -8.47 -1.02 -5.84
C GLN A 110 -9.94 -1.30 -5.49
N ARG A 111 -10.42 -2.55 -5.61
CA ARG A 111 -11.79 -2.95 -5.24
C ARG A 111 -11.98 -3.23 -3.74
N LEU A 112 -10.90 -3.55 -3.02
CA LEU A 112 -10.90 -3.72 -1.55
C LEU A 112 -11.06 -2.38 -0.83
#